data_AF-A0A7S3NUS5-F1
#
_entry.id   AF-A0A7S3NUS5-F1
#
_cell.length_a   1.000
_cell.length_b   1.000
_cell.length_c   1.000
_cell.angle_alpha   90.00
_cell.angle_beta   90.00
_cell.angle_gamma   90.00
#
_symmetry.space_group_name_H-M   'P 1'
#
loop_
_entity.id
_entity.type
_entity.pdbx_description
1 polymer ?
#
loop_
_entity_poly.entity_id
_entity_poly.type
_entity_poly.pdbx_seq_one_letter_code
_entity_poly.pdbx_strand_id
1 'polypeptide(L)'
;VGGSMGHFELNAFKPLIIKNVLHSATLLGDACESFNKNCVAGIQANKDHIHKLLNESLMLVTALNPHIGYDKAAKIAKTAHKENTTLKEAALKLGFLSEEQYKAWVRPEKMIGPTDYDE
;
A
#
# COMPACT_ATOMS: atom_id res chain seq x y z
N VAL A 1 -7.35 -10.82 -34.69
CA VAL A 1 -7.42 -11.85 -35.76
C VAL A 1 -8.82 -11.91 -36.37
N GLY A 2 -9.88 -12.39 -35.69
CA GLY A 2 -11.21 -12.49 -36.33
C GLY A 2 -11.80 -11.16 -36.82
N GLY A 3 -11.68 -10.09 -36.04
CA GLY A 3 -12.20 -8.77 -36.42
C GLY A 3 -11.48 -8.09 -37.59
N SER A 4 -10.22 -8.43 -37.84
CA SER A 4 -9.38 -7.76 -38.87
C SER A 4 -9.37 -8.47 -40.22
N MET A 5 -10.00 -9.65 -40.35
CA MET A 5 -9.96 -10.50 -41.56
C MET A 5 -11.29 -10.47 -42.34
N GLY A 6 -11.97 -9.32 -42.38
CA GLY A 6 -13.18 -9.15 -43.20
C GLY A 6 -12.81 -8.80 -44.65
N HIS A 7 -13.49 -9.39 -45.63
CA HIS A 7 -13.30 -9.06 -47.04
C HIS A 7 -14.59 -8.45 -47.61
N PHE A 8 -14.47 -7.25 -48.20
CA PHE A 8 -15.54 -6.48 -48.82
C PHE A 8 -16.80 -6.34 -47.93
N GLU A 9 -17.97 -6.75 -48.41
CA GLU A 9 -19.27 -6.49 -47.78
C GLU A 9 -19.53 -7.34 -46.52
N LEU A 10 -18.75 -8.40 -46.26
CA LEU A 10 -19.05 -9.32 -45.16
C LEU A 10 -17.80 -9.95 -44.52
N ASN A 11 -17.69 -9.81 -43.20
CA ASN A 11 -16.75 -10.60 -42.39
C ASN A 11 -17.34 -12.00 -42.11
N ALA A 12 -16.71 -13.06 -42.62
CA ALA A 12 -17.16 -14.45 -42.44
C ALA A 12 -16.72 -15.10 -41.10
N PHE A 13 -15.91 -14.41 -40.29
CA PHE A 13 -15.40 -14.90 -39.00
C PHE A 13 -16.33 -14.60 -37.81
N LYS A 14 -17.55 -14.11 -38.05
CA LYS A 14 -18.53 -13.78 -36.99
C LYS A 14 -18.72 -14.90 -35.95
N PRO A 15 -18.80 -16.21 -36.32
CA PRO A 15 -18.93 -17.29 -35.33
C PRO A 15 -17.72 -17.41 -34.39
N LEU A 16 -16.50 -17.23 -34.91
CA LEU A 16 -15.28 -17.26 -34.11
C LEU A 16 -15.25 -16.07 -33.13
N ILE A 17 -15.62 -14.87 -33.62
CA ILE A 17 -15.63 -13.66 -32.80
C ILE A 17 -16.63 -13.81 -31.65
N ILE A 18 -17.89 -14.15 -31.94
CA ILE A 18 -18.93 -14.23 -30.91
C ILE A 18 -18.64 -15.33 -29.89
N LYS A 19 -18.11 -16.48 -30.32
CA LYS A 19 -17.69 -17.55 -29.41
C LYS A 19 -16.65 -17.07 -28.40
N ASN A 20 -15.60 -16.38 -28.85
CA ASN A 20 -14.53 -15.93 -27.96
C ASN A 20 -14.99 -14.81 -27.03
N VAL A 21 -15.84 -13.90 -27.51
CA VAL A 21 -16.41 -12.83 -26.68
C VAL A 21 -17.28 -13.43 -25.57
N LEU A 22 -18.24 -14.29 -25.93
CA LEU A 22 -19.14 -14.90 -24.95
C LEU A 22 -18.39 -15.82 -23.98
N HIS A 23 -17.46 -16.64 -24.48
CA HIS A 23 -16.68 -17.53 -23.63
C HIS A 23 -15.82 -16.75 -22.63
N SER A 24 -15.15 -15.69 -23.07
CA SER A 24 -14.37 -14.82 -22.17
C SER A 24 -15.27 -14.14 -21.14
N ALA A 25 -16.44 -13.64 -21.55
CA ALA A 25 -17.38 -13.01 -20.65
C ALA A 25 -17.90 -13.97 -19.56
N THR A 26 -18.23 -15.21 -19.94
CA THR A 26 -18.62 -16.26 -18.99
C THR A 26 -17.49 -16.57 -18.03
N LEU A 27 -16.27 -16.81 -18.53
CA LEU A 27 -15.12 -17.12 -17.67
C LEU A 27 -14.84 -15.98 -16.68
N LEU A 28 -14.89 -14.73 -17.12
CA LEU A 28 -14.70 -13.58 -16.23
C LEU A 28 -15.81 -13.48 -15.18
N GLY A 29 -17.06 -13.66 -15.57
CA GLY A 29 -18.20 -13.66 -14.66
C GLY A 29 -18.06 -14.74 -13.58
N ASP A 30 -17.88 -15.98 -14.01
CA ASP A 30 -17.76 -17.14 -13.13
C ASP A 30 -16.52 -17.03 -12.22
N ALA A 31 -15.39 -16.56 -12.76
CA ALA A 31 -14.17 -16.36 -11.98
C ALA A 31 -14.34 -15.26 -10.93
N CYS A 32 -14.98 -14.13 -11.27
CA CYS A 32 -15.26 -13.07 -10.32
C CYS A 32 -16.19 -13.53 -9.19
N GLU A 33 -17.26 -14.27 -9.52
CA GLU A 33 -18.18 -14.80 -8.51
C GLU A 33 -17.47 -15.81 -7.59
N SER A 34 -16.73 -16.75 -8.17
CA SER A 34 -15.97 -17.74 -7.41
C SER A 34 -14.89 -17.10 -6.53
N PHE A 35 -14.13 -16.15 -7.06
CA PHE A 35 -13.09 -15.44 -6.31
C PHE A 35 -13.69 -14.62 -5.17
N ASN A 36 -14.83 -13.96 -5.40
CA ASN A 36 -15.53 -13.24 -4.34
C ASN A 36 -15.97 -14.18 -3.21
N LYS A 37 -16.64 -15.28 -3.56
CA LYS A 37 -17.20 -16.23 -2.59
C LYS A 37 -16.14 -17.02 -1.83
N ASN A 38 -15.12 -17.51 -2.53
CA ASN A 38 -14.17 -18.48 -2.01
C ASN A 38 -12.86 -17.85 -1.52
N CYS A 39 -12.64 -16.55 -1.76
CA CYS A 39 -11.45 -15.83 -1.32
C CYS A 39 -11.81 -14.50 -0.66
N VAL A 40 -12.34 -13.53 -1.42
CA VAL A 40 -12.47 -12.13 -0.97
C VAL A 40 -13.36 -11.99 0.27
N ALA A 41 -14.53 -12.63 0.27
CA ALA A 41 -15.48 -12.55 1.39
C ALA A 41 -14.90 -13.06 2.72
N GLY A 42 -13.89 -13.92 2.67
CA GLY A 42 -13.22 -14.50 3.84
C GLY A 42 -11.92 -13.80 4.25
N ILE A 43 -11.48 -12.76 3.54
CA ILE A 43 -10.21 -12.08 3.85
C ILE A 43 -10.29 -11.45 5.24
N GLN A 44 -9.36 -11.84 6.11
CA GLN A 44 -9.18 -11.25 7.44
C GLN A 44 -7.78 -10.67 7.57
N ALA A 45 -7.69 -9.47 8.16
CA ALA A 45 -6.42 -8.84 8.44
C ALA A 45 -5.74 -9.49 9.65
N ASN A 46 -4.48 -9.91 9.48
CA ASN A 46 -3.62 -10.26 10.61
C ASN A 46 -3.15 -8.97 11.30
N LYS A 47 -3.98 -8.46 12.20
CA LYS A 47 -3.76 -7.16 12.86
C LYS A 47 -2.49 -7.13 13.69
N ASP A 48 -2.13 -8.24 14.35
CA ASP A 48 -0.93 -8.31 15.19
C ASP A 48 0.34 -8.16 14.34
N HIS A 49 0.40 -8.85 13.21
CA HIS A 49 1.53 -8.74 12.29
C HIS A 49 1.59 -7.35 11.65
N ILE A 50 0.46 -6.80 11.21
CA ILE A 50 0.40 -5.44 10.64
C ILE A 50 0.88 -4.40 11.67
N HIS A 51 0.42 -4.51 12.92
CA HIS A 51 0.81 -3.61 13.99
C HIS A 51 2.30 -3.73 14.32
N LYS A 52 2.86 -4.95 14.31
CA LYS A 52 4.29 -5.17 14.47
C LYS A 52 5.09 -4.45 13.37
N LEU A 53 4.76 -4.70 12.10
CA LEU A 53 5.44 -4.08 10.96
C LEU A 53 5.35 -2.55 10.99
N LEU A 54 4.21 -2.00 11.40
CA LEU A 54 4.03 -0.56 11.53
C LEU A 54 5.02 0.05 12.54
N ASN A 55 5.20 -0.58 13.70
CA ASN A 55 6.08 -0.07 14.76
C ASN A 55 7.57 -0.32 14.48
N GLU A 56 7.91 -1.33 13.67
CA GLU A 56 9.28 -1.61 13.24
C GLU A 56 9.69 -0.79 12.00
N SER A 57 8.73 -0.17 11.31
CA SER A 57 8.99 0.58 10.09
C SER A 57 9.78 1.87 10.33
N LEU A 58 10.82 2.07 9.53
CA LEU A 58 11.61 3.31 9.53
C LEU A 58 10.96 4.46 8.75
N MET A 59 9.86 4.20 8.05
CA MET A 59 9.20 5.20 7.19
C MET A 59 8.44 6.28 7.97
N LEU A 60 8.08 5.99 9.22
CA LEU A 60 7.41 6.94 10.11
C LEU A 60 8.29 8.13 10.50
N VAL A 61 9.59 8.08 10.19
CA VAL A 61 10.56 9.13 10.52
C VAL A 61 10.24 10.48 9.90
N THR A 62 9.50 10.51 8.79
CA THR A 62 9.10 11.75 8.10
C THR A 62 8.20 12.63 8.96
N ALA A 63 7.43 12.04 9.89
CA ALA A 63 6.65 12.78 10.88
C ALA A 63 7.52 13.64 11.82
N LEU A 64 8.81 13.32 11.94
CA LEU A 64 9.74 14.07 12.78
C LEU A 64 10.28 15.33 12.07
N ASN A 65 10.21 15.41 10.73
CA ASN A 65 10.82 16.49 9.96
C ASN A 65 10.36 17.90 10.41
N PRO A 66 9.07 18.17 10.66
CA PRO A 66 8.61 19.49 11.09
C PRO A 66 9.10 19.89 12.50
N HIS A 67 9.43 18.91 13.34
CA HIS A 67 9.77 19.14 14.75
C HIS A 67 11.28 19.23 15.01
N ILE A 68 12.07 18.40 14.33
CA ILE A 68 13.52 18.29 14.57
C ILE A 68 14.36 18.59 13.31
N GLY A 69 13.72 18.83 12.16
CA GLY A 69 14.37 19.06 10.88
C GLY A 69 14.79 17.75 10.18
N TYR A 70 14.96 17.84 8.86
CA TYR A 70 15.28 16.70 8.00
C TYR A 70 16.58 15.99 8.40
N ASP A 71 17.65 16.73 8.68
CA ASP A 71 18.96 16.14 8.97
C ASP A 71 18.96 15.27 10.23
N LYS A 72 18.28 15.73 11.30
CA LYS A 72 18.17 14.96 12.55
C LYS A 72 17.28 13.74 12.35
N ALA A 73 16.16 13.88 11.64
CA ALA A 73 15.27 12.78 11.30
C ALA A 73 15.99 11.70 10.44
N ALA A 74 16.71 12.12 9.40
CA ALA A 74 17.50 11.22 8.56
C ALA A 74 18.60 10.50 9.35
N LYS A 75 19.23 11.19 10.32
CA LYS A 75 20.21 10.57 11.23
C LYS A 75 19.58 9.51 12.12
N ILE A 76 18.38 9.74 12.67
CA ILE A 76 17.63 8.73 13.43
C ILE A 76 17.37 7.48 12.57
N ALA A 77 16.84 7.65 11.35
CA ALA A 77 16.55 6.54 10.45
C ALA A 77 17.80 5.71 10.12
N LYS A 78 18.92 6.38 9.79
CA LYS A 78 20.19 5.71 9.49
C LYS A 78 20.74 4.94 10.69
N THR A 79 20.65 5.52 11.89
CA THR A 79 21.09 4.85 13.12
C THR A 79 20.21 3.65 13.43
N ALA A 80 18.88 3.79 13.36
CA ALA A 80 17.93 2.70 13.58
C ALA A 80 18.19 1.53 12.61
N HIS A 81 18.42 1.83 11.32
CA HIS A 81 18.74 0.81 10.33
C HIS A 81 20.08 0.10 10.60
N LYS A 82 21.13 0.89 10.92
CA LYS A 82 22.48 0.34 11.18
C LYS A 82 22.52 -0.53 12.44
N GLU A 83 21.79 -0.14 13.47
CA GLU A 83 21.78 -0.81 14.77
C GLU A 83 20.67 -1.86 14.90
N ASN A 84 19.83 -1.99 13.87
CA ASN A 84 18.66 -2.87 13.86
C ASN A 84 17.73 -2.63 15.06
N THR A 85 17.48 -1.36 15.34
CA THR A 85 16.62 -0.88 16.44
C THR A 85 15.41 -0.12 15.88
N THR A 86 14.43 0.14 16.74
CA THR A 86 13.27 0.95 16.36
C THR A 86 13.62 2.43 16.22
N LEU A 87 12.80 3.18 15.47
CA LEU A 87 12.94 4.63 15.39
C LEU A 87 12.88 5.30 16.77
N LYS A 88 12.01 4.80 17.67
CA LYS A 88 11.86 5.32 19.03
C LYS A 88 13.15 5.17 19.81
N GLU A 89 13.73 3.96 19.82
CA GLU A 89 14.99 3.68 20.53
C GLU A 89 16.14 4.52 19.99
N ALA A 90 16.28 4.62 18.66
CA ALA A 90 17.31 5.44 18.04
C ALA A 90 17.13 6.94 18.34
N ALA A 91 15.90 7.44 18.35
CA ALA A 91 15.59 8.85 18.67
C ALA A 91 15.93 9.20 20.13
N LEU A 92 15.59 8.31 21.07
CA LEU A 92 15.91 8.45 22.49
C LEU A 92 17.42 8.35 22.73
N LYS A 93 18.10 7.38 22.09
CA LYS A 93 19.55 7.18 22.19
C LYS A 93 20.34 8.40 21.71
N LEU A 94 19.88 9.03 20.62
CA LEU A 94 20.50 10.24 20.07
C LEU A 94 20.15 11.51 20.87
N GLY A 95 19.20 11.43 21.81
CA GLY A 95 18.77 12.55 22.64
C GLY A 95 18.09 13.66 21.84
N PHE A 96 17.53 13.36 20.68
CA PHE A 96 16.90 14.37 19.81
C PHE A 96 15.47 14.73 20.23
N LEU A 97 14.82 13.85 21.01
CA LEU A 97 13.46 14.03 21.51
C LEU A 97 13.17 13.05 22.66
N SER A 98 12.18 13.36 23.50
CA SER A 98 11.72 12.51 24.61
C SER A 98 10.70 11.46 24.15
N GLU A 99 10.40 10.49 25.03
CA GLU A 99 9.41 9.46 24.71
C GLU A 99 8.00 10.06 24.50
N GLU A 100 7.66 11.06 25.29
CA GLU A 100 6.40 11.80 25.20
C GLU A 100 6.30 12.53 23.87
N GLN A 101 7.39 13.18 23.44
CA GLN A 101 7.47 13.86 22.14
C GLN A 101 7.33 12.87 20.99
N TYR A 102 7.99 11.70 21.06
CA TYR A 102 7.86 10.66 20.03
C TYR A 102 6.40 10.20 19.90
N LYS A 103 5.74 9.90 21.02
CA LYS A 103 4.33 9.48 21.04
C LYS A 103 3.38 10.58 20.55
N ALA A 104 3.70 11.85 20.81
CA ALA A 104 2.88 12.97 20.37
C ALA A 104 3.00 13.22 18.87
N TRP A 105 4.20 13.10 18.29
CA TRP A 105 4.48 13.47 16.92
C TRP A 105 4.32 12.31 15.93
N VAL A 106 4.72 11.09 16.31
CA VAL A 106 4.63 9.91 15.45
C VAL A 106 3.27 9.25 15.63
N ARG A 107 2.29 9.72 14.84
CA ARG A 107 0.89 9.28 14.87
C ARG A 107 0.48 8.71 13.51
N PRO A 108 0.67 7.39 13.25
CA PRO A 108 0.37 6.79 11.94
C PRO A 108 -1.03 7.06 11.42
N GLU A 109 -2.02 7.14 12.30
CA GLU A 109 -3.41 7.46 11.97
C GLU A 109 -3.61 8.88 11.41
N LYS A 110 -2.65 9.79 11.62
CA LYS A 110 -2.62 11.13 11.03
C LYS A 110 -1.75 11.21 9.76
N MET A 111 -1.18 10.10 9.31
CA MET A 111 -0.24 10.04 8.18
C MET A 111 -0.84 9.33 6.94
N ILE A 112 -2.16 9.18 6.89
CA ILE A 112 -2.89 8.43 5.85
C ILE A 112 -3.57 9.32 4.80
N GLY A 113 -3.31 10.62 4.83
CA GLY A 113 -3.88 11.60 3.91
C GLY A 113 -3.20 12.96 4.04
N PRO A 114 -3.56 13.94 3.20
CA PRO A 114 -3.08 15.31 3.34
C PRO A 114 -3.44 15.86 4.73
N THR A 115 -2.50 16.56 5.36
CA THR A 115 -2.81 17.37 6.54
C THR A 115 -3.37 18.70 6.05
N ASP A 116 -4.50 19.14 6.63
CA ASP A 116 -4.98 20.50 6.42
C ASP A 116 -3.85 21.47 6.81
N TYR A 117 -3.45 22.33 5.87
CA TYR A 117 -2.56 23.44 6.15
C TYR A 117 -3.39 24.49 6.88
N ASP A 118 -3.19 24.62 8.19
CA ASP A 118 -3.59 25.84 8.88
C ASP A 118 -2.69 26.98 8.35
N GLU A 119 -3.28 27.92 7.61
CA GLU A 119 -2.66 29.22 7.29
C GLU A 119 -2.50 30.07 8.56
#